data_AF-A0A2S8AF27-F1
#
_entry.id   AF-A0A2S8AF27-F1
#
_cell.length_a   1.000
_cell.length_b   1.000
_cell.length_c   1.000
_cell.angle_alpha   90.00
_cell.angle_beta   90.00
_cell.angle_gamma   90.00
#
_symmetry.space_group_name_H-M   'P 1'
#
loop_
_entity.id
_entity.type
_entity.pdbx_description
1 polymer ?
#
loop_
_entity_poly.entity_id
_entity_poly.type
_entity_poly.pdbx_seq_one_letter_code
_entity_poly.pdbx_strand_id
1 'polypeptide(L)'
;MKLDDNISKCYNFPFKDNIELNFKSLSNHTSGLSALPSNLNALNYLKLSTKENFVNPYKEYNKNDLYSYLQKDLDSIQLSHKQYKYSNLGVGILGYTLSLVEGENLEDLFEEKIFEKYEMTSSFTNISKVKGSLVCGLDDGNTIKNWEWNSDVLLGAGGILSTTNDLSKFAKAQFDSTNVELALTRTPTYILNERIEVALGWHIIKSEDNKELYWHNGATGGYSSSMVLDIAHKCGLY
;
A
#
# COMPACT_ATOMS: atom_id res chain seq x y z
N MET A 1 3.27 -15.75 -12.92
CA MET A 1 2.77 -14.37 -12.83
C MET A 1 3.87 -13.42 -13.30
N LYS A 2 3.54 -12.43 -14.13
CA LYS A 2 4.43 -11.35 -14.61
C LYS A 2 3.81 -10.00 -14.28
N LEU A 3 4.63 -8.95 -14.19
CA LEU A 3 4.19 -7.59 -13.85
C LEU A 3 3.12 -7.02 -14.79
N ASP A 4 3.17 -7.39 -16.07
CA ASP A 4 2.22 -6.93 -17.10
C ASP A 4 1.00 -7.84 -17.26
N ASP A 5 0.89 -8.92 -16.49
CA ASP A 5 -0.29 -9.80 -16.54
C ASP A 5 -1.55 -9.04 -16.09
N ASN A 6 -2.64 -9.19 -16.84
CA ASN A 6 -3.93 -8.62 -16.50
C ASN A 6 -4.53 -9.34 -15.28
N ILE A 7 -4.81 -8.58 -14.22
CA ILE A 7 -5.33 -9.09 -12.95
C ILE A 7 -6.80 -9.52 -13.02
N SER A 8 -7.57 -9.10 -14.03
CA SER A 8 -8.99 -9.48 -14.13
C SER A 8 -9.16 -10.99 -14.27
N LYS A 9 -8.14 -11.70 -14.78
CA LYS A 9 -8.09 -13.17 -14.87
C LYS A 9 -8.05 -13.87 -13.51
N CYS A 10 -7.71 -13.15 -12.43
CA CYS A 10 -7.73 -13.65 -11.06
C CYS A 10 -9.14 -13.60 -10.43
N TYR A 11 -10.12 -13.03 -11.14
CA TYR A 11 -11.51 -12.88 -10.67
C TYR A 11 -12.43 -13.76 -11.53
N ASN A 12 -13.52 -14.25 -10.92
CA ASN A 12 -14.52 -15.07 -11.60
C ASN A 12 -15.63 -14.24 -12.28
N PHE A 13 -15.38 -12.93 -12.49
CA PHE A 13 -16.27 -12.00 -13.18
C PHE A 13 -15.42 -11.01 -14.00
N PRO A 14 -15.96 -10.47 -15.11
CA PRO A 14 -15.29 -9.41 -15.84
C PRO A 14 -15.37 -8.09 -15.06
N PHE A 15 -14.34 -7.26 -15.19
CA PHE A 15 -14.40 -5.88 -14.74
C PHE A 15 -15.29 -5.07 -15.68
N LYS A 16 -15.84 -3.95 -15.18
CA LYS A 16 -16.66 -3.03 -15.96
C LYS A 16 -15.97 -2.68 -17.28
N ASP A 17 -16.71 -2.67 -18.38
CA ASP A 17 -16.24 -2.34 -19.73
C ASP A 17 -15.01 -3.16 -20.20
N ASN A 18 -14.76 -4.33 -19.59
CA ASN A 18 -13.55 -5.15 -19.80
C ASN A 18 -12.25 -4.39 -19.55
N ILE A 19 -12.27 -3.44 -18.62
CA ILE A 19 -11.09 -2.68 -18.21
C ILE A 19 -10.01 -3.63 -17.70
N GLU A 20 -8.80 -3.47 -18.25
CA GLU A 20 -7.63 -4.24 -17.87
C GLU A 20 -6.75 -3.45 -16.90
N LEU A 21 -6.41 -4.09 -15.79
CA LEU A 21 -5.45 -3.59 -14.80
C LEU A 21 -4.33 -4.63 -14.69
N ASN A 22 -3.09 -4.20 -14.44
CA ASN A 22 -1.96 -5.13 -14.27
C ASN A 22 -1.17 -4.84 -13.00
N PHE A 23 -0.42 -5.83 -12.51
CA PHE A 23 0.35 -5.74 -11.27
C PHE A 23 1.31 -4.53 -11.26
N LYS A 24 1.98 -4.24 -12.38
CA LYS A 24 2.91 -3.10 -12.53
C LYS A 24 2.22 -1.77 -12.25
N SER A 25 1.14 -1.50 -12.99
CA SER A 25 0.39 -0.24 -12.94
C SER A 25 -0.29 0.02 -11.60
N LEU A 26 -0.68 -1.05 -10.90
CA LEU A 26 -1.19 -0.95 -9.54
C LEU A 26 -0.07 -0.61 -8.55
N SER A 27 1.10 -1.24 -8.70
CA SER A 27 2.24 -1.10 -7.80
C SER A 27 2.99 0.24 -7.93
N ASN A 28 3.03 0.83 -9.13
CA ASN A 28 3.70 2.10 -9.39
C ASN A 28 2.74 3.29 -9.55
N HIS A 29 1.45 3.08 -9.22
CA HIS A 29 0.39 4.08 -9.30
C HIS A 29 0.09 4.66 -10.70
N THR A 30 0.40 3.94 -11.78
CA THR A 30 0.08 4.37 -13.17
C THR A 30 -1.17 3.70 -13.75
N SER A 31 -1.95 3.01 -12.93
CA SER A 31 -3.22 2.41 -13.35
C SER A 31 -4.27 3.46 -13.75
N GLY A 32 -4.12 4.70 -13.26
CA GLY A 32 -5.11 5.76 -13.41
C GLY A 32 -6.26 5.69 -12.41
N LEU A 33 -6.28 4.70 -11.50
CA LEU A 33 -7.32 4.59 -10.48
C LEU A 33 -7.35 5.82 -9.56
N SER A 34 -8.53 6.12 -9.02
CA SER A 34 -8.67 7.15 -7.98
C SER A 34 -8.01 6.72 -6.68
N ALA A 35 -7.78 7.67 -5.76
CA ALA A 35 -7.16 7.38 -4.48
C ALA A 35 -7.92 6.30 -3.69
N LEU A 36 -9.25 6.37 -3.73
CA LEU A 36 -10.20 5.52 -3.02
C LEU A 36 -11.29 5.02 -3.97
N PRO A 37 -11.97 3.91 -3.64
CA PRO A 37 -13.20 3.51 -4.33
C PRO A 37 -14.26 4.61 -4.23
N SER A 38 -15.05 4.83 -5.28
CA SER A 38 -16.16 5.79 -5.25
C SER A 38 -17.32 5.32 -4.38
N ASN A 39 -17.48 4.00 -4.21
CA ASN A 39 -18.43 3.40 -3.28
C ASN A 39 -17.90 3.31 -1.83
N LEU A 40 -16.66 3.75 -1.57
CA LEU A 40 -16.16 3.99 -0.23
C LEU A 40 -16.56 5.41 0.18
N ASN A 41 -17.48 5.52 1.13
CA ASN A 41 -18.03 6.81 1.54
C ASN A 41 -17.09 7.60 2.48
N ALA A 42 -15.81 7.68 2.14
CA ALA A 42 -14.74 8.22 2.97
C ALA A 42 -15.02 9.67 3.40
N LEU A 43 -15.56 10.50 2.52
CA LEU A 43 -15.93 11.88 2.85
C LEU A 43 -17.03 11.94 3.91
N ASN A 44 -18.00 11.04 3.89
CA ASN A 44 -19.02 10.99 4.93
C ASN A 44 -18.42 10.47 6.25
N TYR A 45 -17.54 9.47 6.21
CA TYR A 45 -16.82 9.02 7.41
C TYR A 45 -15.98 10.13 8.05
N LEU A 46 -15.23 10.89 7.24
CA LEU A 46 -14.43 12.02 7.73
C LEU A 46 -15.31 13.17 8.23
N LYS A 47 -16.47 13.44 7.60
CA LYS A 47 -17.43 14.44 8.10
C LYS A 47 -18.11 14.05 9.41
N LEU A 48 -18.31 12.74 9.63
CA LEU A 48 -18.86 12.20 10.87
C LEU A 48 -17.81 12.10 11.98
N SER A 49 -16.54 12.33 11.65
CA SER A 49 -15.45 12.30 12.62
C SER A 49 -15.55 13.53 13.52
N THR A 50 -15.63 13.27 14.83
CA THR A 50 -15.50 14.31 15.85
C THR A 50 -14.18 14.12 16.59
N LYS A 51 -13.79 15.10 17.41
CA LYS A 51 -12.63 14.95 18.32
C LYS A 51 -12.74 13.70 19.21
N GLU A 52 -13.96 13.27 19.53
CA GLU A 52 -14.24 12.16 20.43
C GLU A 52 -14.50 10.83 19.69
N ASN A 53 -14.85 10.90 18.41
CA ASN A 53 -15.21 9.74 17.60
C ASN A 53 -14.63 9.88 16.18
N PHE A 54 -13.32 9.65 16.06
CA PHE A 54 -12.66 9.59 14.76
C PHE A 54 -13.10 8.33 14.02
N VAL A 55 -13.60 8.46 12.80
CA VAL A 55 -14.12 7.32 12.04
C VAL A 55 -13.08 6.83 11.04
N ASN A 56 -12.79 5.54 11.10
CA ASN A 56 -11.93 4.88 10.13
C ASN A 56 -12.74 4.53 8.86
N PRO A 57 -12.45 5.15 7.70
CA PRO A 57 -13.22 4.93 6.48
C PRO A 57 -13.02 3.53 5.90
N TYR A 58 -11.94 2.83 6.23
CA TYR A 58 -11.62 1.51 5.65
C TYR A 58 -12.25 0.34 6.42
N LYS A 59 -12.67 0.56 7.67
CA LYS A 59 -12.96 -0.52 8.62
C LYS A 59 -13.90 -1.59 8.08
N GLU A 60 -15.00 -1.15 7.47
CA GLU A 60 -16.10 -2.03 7.03
C GLU A 60 -16.10 -2.29 5.51
N TYR A 61 -15.18 -1.68 4.76
CA TYR A 61 -15.09 -1.92 3.32
C TYR A 61 -14.59 -3.35 3.09
N ASN A 62 -15.40 -4.16 2.42
CA ASN A 62 -15.18 -5.60 2.32
C ASN A 62 -15.17 -6.10 0.86
N LYS A 63 -14.98 -7.41 0.70
CA LYS A 63 -14.95 -8.09 -0.60
C LYS A 63 -16.15 -7.75 -1.50
N ASN A 64 -17.36 -7.70 -0.95
CA ASN A 64 -18.55 -7.43 -1.76
C ASN A 64 -18.56 -5.99 -2.29
N ASP A 65 -18.09 -5.03 -1.48
CA ASP A 65 -17.95 -3.63 -1.90
C ASP A 65 -16.91 -3.50 -3.01
N LEU A 66 -15.73 -4.14 -2.85
CA LEU A 66 -14.70 -4.13 -3.87
C LEU A 66 -15.18 -4.78 -5.18
N TYR A 67 -15.89 -5.91 -5.08
CA TYR A 67 -16.41 -6.62 -6.26
C TYR A 67 -17.48 -5.79 -6.96
N SER A 68 -18.36 -5.12 -6.21
CA SER A 68 -19.34 -4.19 -6.78
C SER A 68 -18.64 -3.04 -7.49
N TYR A 69 -17.59 -2.47 -6.87
CA TYR A 69 -16.80 -1.39 -7.45
C TYR A 69 -16.16 -1.81 -8.79
N LEU A 70 -15.46 -2.95 -8.82
CA LEU A 70 -14.78 -3.46 -10.01
C LEU A 70 -15.76 -3.78 -11.17
N GLN A 71 -16.99 -4.20 -10.85
CA GLN A 71 -18.01 -4.53 -11.84
C GLN A 71 -18.81 -3.33 -12.35
N LYS A 72 -18.96 -2.26 -11.55
CA LYS A 72 -19.94 -1.19 -11.81
C LYS A 72 -19.36 0.22 -11.84
N ASP A 73 -18.33 0.48 -11.03
CA ASP A 73 -17.95 1.83 -10.65
C ASP A 73 -16.58 2.27 -11.18
N LEU A 74 -15.85 1.40 -11.89
CA LEU A 74 -14.65 1.81 -12.64
C LEU A 74 -15.00 2.93 -13.63
N ASP A 75 -14.08 3.89 -13.78
CA ASP A 75 -14.21 5.01 -14.70
C ASP A 75 -13.32 4.78 -15.92
N SER A 76 -13.94 4.35 -17.03
CA SER A 76 -13.23 4.04 -18.28
C SER A 76 -12.54 5.25 -18.90
N ILE A 77 -13.10 6.47 -18.74
CA ILE A 77 -12.51 7.70 -19.23
C ILE A 77 -11.22 7.99 -18.45
N GLN A 78 -11.31 7.97 -17.11
CA GLN A 78 -10.15 8.20 -16.25
C GLN A 78 -9.03 7.17 -16.53
N LEU A 79 -9.39 5.90 -16.69
CA LEU A 79 -8.43 4.81 -16.87
C LEU A 79 -7.83 4.76 -18.29
N SER A 80 -8.49 5.37 -19.28
CA SER A 80 -7.95 5.49 -20.64
C SER A 80 -6.68 6.35 -20.70
N HIS A 81 -6.48 7.25 -19.73
CA HIS A 81 -5.38 8.19 -19.72
C HIS A 81 -4.14 7.72 -18.95
N LYS A 82 -4.11 6.49 -18.40
CA LYS A 82 -2.96 5.80 -17.73
C LYS A 82 -1.82 6.70 -17.24
N GLN A 83 -2.17 7.73 -16.46
CA GLN A 83 -1.22 8.66 -15.87
C GLN A 83 -0.94 8.27 -14.42
N TYR A 84 0.23 8.67 -13.93
CA TYR A 84 0.55 8.54 -12.52
C TYR A 84 -0.47 9.30 -11.65
N LYS A 85 -1.08 8.57 -10.71
CA LYS A 85 -1.96 9.11 -9.69
C LYS A 85 -1.91 8.18 -8.48
N TYR A 86 -1.37 8.68 -7.36
CA TYR A 86 -1.26 7.90 -6.13
C TYR A 86 -2.61 7.30 -5.74
N SER A 87 -2.63 5.98 -5.52
CA SER A 87 -3.87 5.22 -5.39
C SER A 87 -3.76 4.12 -4.34
N ASN A 88 -4.34 4.39 -3.15
CA ASN A 88 -4.54 3.38 -2.11
C ASN A 88 -5.44 2.26 -2.62
N LEU A 89 -6.46 2.59 -3.41
CA LEU A 89 -7.28 1.61 -4.12
C LEU A 89 -6.43 0.67 -4.98
N GLY A 90 -5.51 1.21 -5.77
CA GLY A 90 -4.64 0.43 -6.65
C GLY A 90 -3.77 -0.57 -5.87
N VAL A 91 -3.08 -0.09 -4.83
CA VAL A 91 -2.23 -0.95 -3.98
C VAL A 91 -3.08 -1.94 -3.15
N GLY A 92 -4.27 -1.53 -2.73
CA GLY A 92 -5.23 -2.38 -2.06
C GLY A 92 -5.76 -3.53 -2.94
N ILE A 93 -6.08 -3.23 -4.21
CA ILE A 93 -6.42 -4.24 -5.22
C ILE A 93 -5.23 -5.16 -5.47
N LEU A 94 -4.01 -4.63 -5.56
CA LEU A 94 -2.79 -5.41 -5.75
C LEU A 94 -2.63 -6.45 -4.63
N GLY A 95 -2.63 -6.02 -3.36
CA GLY A 95 -2.49 -6.91 -2.21
C GLY A 95 -3.57 -7.99 -2.19
N TYR A 96 -4.84 -7.59 -2.37
CA TYR A 96 -5.95 -8.54 -2.38
C TYR A 96 -5.88 -9.51 -3.57
N THR A 97 -5.45 -9.06 -4.76
CA THR A 97 -5.25 -9.93 -5.92
C THR A 97 -4.15 -10.96 -5.66
N LEU A 98 -3.05 -10.57 -5.01
CA LEU A 98 -1.98 -11.50 -4.65
C LEU A 98 -2.48 -12.59 -3.69
N SER A 99 -3.36 -12.23 -2.74
CA SER A 99 -4.03 -13.20 -1.88
C SER A 99 -4.87 -14.20 -2.67
N LEU A 100 -5.61 -13.75 -3.70
CA LEU A 100 -6.34 -14.66 -4.60
C LEU A 100 -5.42 -15.59 -5.41
N VAL A 101 -4.25 -15.08 -5.83
CA VAL A 101 -3.28 -15.86 -6.62
C VAL A 101 -2.64 -16.97 -5.78
N GLU A 102 -2.29 -16.66 -4.53
CA GLU A 102 -1.68 -17.64 -3.61
C GLU A 102 -2.72 -18.55 -2.96
N GLY A 103 -4.00 -18.17 -2.95
CA GLY A 103 -5.06 -18.93 -2.29
C GLY A 103 -5.08 -18.78 -0.77
N GLU A 104 -4.43 -17.72 -0.26
CA GLU A 104 -4.27 -17.41 1.16
C GLU A 104 -4.85 -16.04 1.47
N ASN A 105 -5.12 -15.76 2.75
CA ASN A 105 -5.50 -14.41 3.17
C ASN A 105 -4.26 -13.50 3.18
N LEU A 106 -4.46 -12.20 2.99
CA LEU A 106 -3.34 -11.26 2.84
C LEU A 106 -2.55 -11.08 4.15
N GLU A 107 -3.19 -11.27 5.30
CA GLU A 107 -2.52 -11.27 6.60
C GLU A 107 -1.47 -12.38 6.73
N ASP A 108 -1.80 -13.60 6.32
CA ASP A 108 -0.88 -14.74 6.34
C ASP A 108 0.28 -14.55 5.35
N LEU A 109 0.00 -13.97 4.18
CA LEU A 109 1.06 -13.62 3.22
C LEU A 109 2.04 -12.57 3.78
N PHE A 110 1.55 -11.57 4.51
CA PHE A 110 2.44 -10.61 5.18
C PHE A 110 3.27 -11.29 6.27
N GLU A 111 2.66 -12.16 7.08
CA GLU A 111 3.35 -12.92 8.12
C GLU A 111 4.47 -13.78 7.51
N GLU A 112 4.16 -14.68 6.58
CA GLU A 112 5.12 -15.64 6.03
C GLU A 112 6.18 -14.98 5.14
N LYS A 113 5.75 -14.14 4.18
CA LYS A 113 6.64 -13.66 3.11
C LYS A 113 7.46 -12.44 3.53
N ILE A 114 7.02 -11.70 4.55
CA ILE A 114 7.67 -10.46 4.99
C ILE A 114 8.09 -10.55 6.46
N PHE A 115 7.16 -10.75 7.39
CA PHE A 115 7.48 -10.61 8.81
C PHE A 115 8.40 -11.72 9.32
N GLU A 116 8.08 -12.99 9.05
CA GLU A 116 8.94 -14.11 9.39
C GLU A 116 10.25 -14.09 8.60
N LYS A 117 10.17 -13.85 7.28
CA LYS A 117 11.36 -13.80 6.38
C LYS A 117 12.42 -12.78 6.83
N TYR A 118 12.00 -11.65 7.38
CA TYR A 118 12.91 -10.57 7.82
C TYR A 118 12.93 -10.38 9.35
N GLU A 119 12.47 -11.39 10.10
CA GLU A 119 12.47 -11.43 11.56
C GLU A 119 11.75 -10.22 12.22
N MET A 120 10.70 -9.69 11.59
CA MET A 120 9.93 -8.53 12.05
C MET A 120 8.84 -8.94 13.08
N THR A 121 9.28 -9.48 14.22
CA THR A 121 8.42 -10.10 15.26
C THR A 121 7.49 -9.13 16.02
N SER A 122 7.54 -7.84 15.72
CA SER A 122 6.70 -6.76 16.26
C SER A 122 5.97 -6.00 15.14
N SER A 123 5.71 -6.68 14.03
CA SER A 123 4.92 -6.20 12.91
C SER A 123 3.68 -7.06 12.72
N PHE A 124 2.55 -6.42 12.46
CA PHE A 124 1.23 -7.07 12.45
C PHE A 124 0.31 -6.36 11.45
N THR A 125 -0.70 -7.06 10.95
CA THR A 125 -1.83 -6.46 10.21
C THR A 125 -3.09 -6.33 11.07
N ASN A 126 -3.10 -6.99 12.23
CA ASN A 126 -4.22 -7.03 13.15
C ASN A 126 -3.79 -6.49 14.52
N ILE A 127 -4.46 -5.43 14.98
CA ILE A 127 -4.14 -4.77 16.24
C ILE A 127 -4.27 -5.70 17.46
N SER A 128 -5.15 -6.71 17.41
CA SER A 128 -5.31 -7.67 18.51
C SER A 128 -4.07 -8.56 18.73
N LYS A 129 -3.17 -8.66 17.73
CA LYS A 129 -1.90 -9.38 17.83
C LYS A 129 -0.77 -8.56 18.46
N VAL A 130 -0.94 -7.24 18.59
CA VAL A 130 0.08 -6.35 19.15
C VAL A 130 0.34 -6.71 20.61
N LYS A 131 1.57 -7.15 20.91
CA LYS A 131 2.02 -7.44 22.27
C LYS A 131 2.62 -6.18 22.89
N GLY A 132 1.97 -5.64 23.91
CA GLY A 132 2.44 -4.45 24.63
C GLY A 132 1.64 -3.18 24.29
N SER A 133 2.26 -2.02 24.51
CA SER A 133 1.59 -0.72 24.30
C SER A 133 1.86 -0.21 22.89
N LEU A 134 0.78 0.04 22.15
CA LEU A 134 0.85 0.88 20.95
C LEU A 134 0.92 2.35 21.39
N VAL A 135 1.82 3.13 20.78
CA VAL A 135 1.79 4.59 20.93
C VAL A 135 0.43 5.08 20.44
N CYS A 136 -0.21 5.99 21.16
CA CYS A 136 -1.49 6.56 20.74
C CYS A 136 -1.31 7.52 19.57
N GLY A 137 -2.14 7.37 18.53
CA GLY A 137 -2.22 8.31 17.42
C GLY A 137 -2.80 9.63 17.87
N LEU A 138 -2.33 10.74 17.27
CA LEU A 138 -2.75 12.09 17.61
C LEU A 138 -3.32 12.82 16.39
N ASP A 139 -4.45 13.50 16.58
CA ASP A 139 -5.03 14.46 15.63
C ASP A 139 -5.34 15.78 16.34
N ASP A 140 -4.70 16.86 15.90
CA ASP A 140 -4.75 18.19 16.55
C ASP A 140 -4.52 18.12 18.08
N GLY A 141 -3.54 17.29 18.49
CA GLY A 141 -3.17 17.06 19.90
C GLY A 141 -4.11 16.13 20.69
N ASN A 142 -5.20 15.65 20.07
CA ASN A 142 -6.15 14.73 20.72
C ASN A 142 -5.81 13.28 20.38
N THR A 143 -5.89 12.39 21.36
CA THR A 143 -5.74 10.95 21.12
C THR A 143 -6.88 10.42 20.26
N ILE A 144 -6.54 9.72 19.18
CA ILE A 144 -7.49 9.02 18.32
C ILE A 144 -7.17 7.52 18.24
N LYS A 145 -8.19 6.74 17.90
CA LYS A 145 -8.05 5.30 17.72
C LYS A 145 -7.33 4.99 16.41
N ASN A 146 -6.60 3.88 16.42
CA ASN A 146 -6.00 3.32 15.21
C ASN A 146 -7.04 3.05 14.14
N TRP A 147 -6.60 3.16 12.89
CA TRP A 147 -7.32 2.56 11.80
C TRP A 147 -7.05 1.05 11.78
N GLU A 148 -8.11 0.31 11.49
CA GLU A 148 -8.20 -1.15 11.49
C GLU A 148 -8.87 -1.59 10.18
N TRP A 149 -8.56 -2.78 9.70
CA TRP A 149 -9.22 -3.34 8.52
C TRP A 149 -9.88 -4.64 8.95
N ASN A 150 -11.22 -4.72 8.83
CA ASN A 150 -11.93 -5.97 9.14
C ASN A 150 -11.87 -6.96 7.97
N SER A 151 -11.27 -6.59 6.84
CA SER A 151 -11.17 -7.38 5.63
C SER A 151 -9.82 -7.16 4.95
N ASP A 152 -9.31 -8.20 4.27
CA ASP A 152 -8.08 -8.12 3.46
C ASP A 152 -8.16 -7.12 2.31
N VAL A 153 -9.37 -6.76 1.86
CA VAL A 153 -9.50 -5.76 0.81
C VAL A 153 -8.96 -4.43 1.32
N LEU A 154 -8.10 -3.80 0.52
CA LEU A 154 -7.42 -2.56 0.89
C LEU A 154 -6.47 -2.66 2.10
N LEU A 155 -6.29 -3.82 2.74
CA LEU A 155 -5.33 -4.01 3.84
C LEU A 155 -3.90 -3.65 3.37
N GLY A 156 -3.54 -4.05 2.15
CA GLY A 156 -2.25 -3.73 1.54
C GLY A 156 -1.98 -2.23 1.33
N ALA A 157 -2.99 -1.36 1.48
CA ALA A 157 -2.83 0.08 1.29
C ALA A 157 -2.30 0.83 2.54
N GLY A 158 -2.18 0.15 3.69
CA GLY A 158 -1.69 0.80 4.92
C GLY A 158 -2.02 0.10 6.24
N GLY A 159 -2.46 -1.17 6.20
CA GLY A 159 -2.91 -1.90 7.39
C GLY A 159 -1.79 -2.50 8.26
N ILE A 160 -0.51 -2.27 7.91
CA ILE A 160 0.61 -2.77 8.72
C ILE A 160 0.86 -1.85 9.91
N LEU A 161 0.88 -2.44 11.10
CA LEU A 161 1.46 -1.87 12.31
C LEU A 161 2.88 -2.42 12.47
N SER A 162 3.85 -1.59 12.81
CA SER A 162 5.24 -2.01 12.96
C SER A 162 6.00 -1.12 13.97
N THR A 163 7.27 -1.44 14.21
CA THR A 163 8.19 -0.66 15.03
C THR A 163 9.36 -0.17 14.18
N THR A 164 10.03 0.89 14.60
CA THR A 164 11.27 1.34 13.94
C THR A 164 12.35 0.25 13.92
N ASN A 165 12.41 -0.59 14.96
CA ASN A 165 13.33 -1.73 15.00
C ASN A 165 13.05 -2.73 13.87
N ASP A 166 11.80 -3.10 13.64
CA ASP A 166 11.44 -4.04 12.58
C ASP A 166 11.52 -3.42 11.18
N LEU A 167 11.07 -2.18 11.03
CA LEU A 167 11.27 -1.43 9.78
C LEU A 167 12.75 -1.30 9.42
N SER A 168 13.65 -1.21 10.41
CA SER A 168 15.10 -1.24 10.17
C SER A 168 15.59 -2.58 9.61
N LYS A 169 14.96 -3.71 9.96
CA LYS A 169 15.29 -5.03 9.41
C LYS A 169 14.89 -5.12 7.95
N PHE A 170 13.66 -4.67 7.63
CA PHE A 170 13.20 -4.57 6.24
C PHE A 170 14.08 -3.63 5.41
N ALA A 171 14.43 -2.45 5.94
CA ALA A 171 15.34 -1.51 5.30
C ALA A 171 16.73 -2.12 5.05
N LYS A 172 17.29 -2.86 6.02
CA LYS A 172 18.58 -3.55 5.85
C LYS A 172 18.51 -4.63 4.78
N ALA A 173 17.40 -5.37 4.70
CA ALA A 173 17.20 -6.38 3.66
C ALA A 173 17.24 -5.77 2.25
N GLN A 174 16.73 -4.53 2.10
CA GLN A 174 16.84 -3.80 0.83
C GLN A 174 18.30 -3.58 0.41
N PHE A 175 19.29 -3.57 1.30
CA PHE A 175 20.68 -3.38 0.89
C PHE A 175 21.36 -4.64 0.32
N ASP A 176 20.69 -5.78 0.38
CA ASP A 176 21.16 -7.00 -0.27
C ASP A 176 20.88 -6.94 -1.78
N SER A 177 21.94 -6.87 -2.59
CA SER A 177 21.85 -6.89 -4.04
C SER A 177 21.64 -8.28 -4.63
N THR A 178 21.82 -9.34 -3.83
CA THR A 178 21.61 -10.74 -4.25
C THR A 178 20.15 -11.16 -4.11
N ASN A 179 19.36 -10.42 -3.31
CA ASN A 179 17.93 -10.61 -3.19
C ASN A 179 17.21 -10.09 -4.44
N VAL A 180 16.87 -11.01 -5.34
CA VAL A 180 16.26 -10.70 -6.64
C VAL A 180 14.87 -10.09 -6.52
N GLU A 181 14.09 -10.48 -5.50
CA GLU A 181 12.76 -9.92 -5.28
C GLU A 181 12.84 -8.45 -4.85
N LEU A 182 13.69 -8.12 -3.87
CA LEU A 182 13.86 -6.74 -3.40
C LEU A 182 14.56 -5.87 -4.46
N ALA A 183 15.50 -6.43 -5.23
CA ALA A 183 16.08 -5.73 -6.39
C ALA A 183 15.02 -5.36 -7.43
N LEU A 184 14.07 -6.26 -7.71
CA LEU A 184 12.94 -5.96 -8.60
C LEU A 184 12.10 -4.79 -8.08
N THR A 185 11.84 -4.72 -6.77
CA THR A 185 11.03 -3.62 -6.21
C THR A 185 11.65 -2.23 -6.42
N ARG A 186 12.97 -2.17 -6.53
CA ARG A 186 13.75 -0.94 -6.67
C ARG A 186 14.03 -0.53 -8.11
N THR A 187 13.64 -1.35 -9.08
CA THR A 187 13.86 -1.04 -10.50
C THR A 187 12.84 0.02 -10.94
N PRO A 188 13.27 1.20 -11.46
CA PRO A 188 12.34 2.22 -11.95
C PRO A 188 11.41 1.67 -13.03
N THR A 189 10.13 1.99 -12.94
CA THR A 189 9.09 1.54 -13.90
C THR A 189 8.30 2.69 -14.51
N TYR A 190 8.44 3.90 -13.96
CA TYR A 190 7.79 5.10 -14.47
C TYR A 190 8.63 6.34 -14.11
N ILE A 191 8.74 7.29 -15.04
CA ILE A 191 9.42 8.57 -14.83
C ILE A 191 8.33 9.63 -14.64
N LEU A 192 8.25 10.22 -13.45
CA LEU A 192 7.25 11.24 -13.15
C LEU A 192 7.72 12.62 -13.65
N ASN A 193 9.00 12.93 -13.43
CA ASN A 193 9.67 14.13 -13.93
C ASN A 193 11.20 13.92 -13.83
N GLU A 194 11.98 14.97 -14.13
CA GLU A 194 13.45 14.92 -14.12
C GLU A 194 14.07 14.50 -12.76
N ARG A 195 13.36 14.73 -11.64
CA ARG A 195 13.84 14.45 -10.29
C ARG A 195 13.14 13.29 -9.58
N ILE A 196 12.04 12.77 -10.13
CA ILE A 196 11.22 11.75 -9.48
C ILE A 196 10.91 10.63 -10.47
N GLU A 197 11.28 9.42 -10.07
CA GLU A 197 10.89 8.17 -10.70
C GLU A 197 10.07 7.33 -9.72
N VAL A 198 9.39 6.30 -10.23
CA VAL A 198 8.57 5.40 -9.42
C VAL A 198 8.91 3.96 -9.79
N ALA A 199 9.24 3.17 -8.78
CA ALA A 199 9.44 1.73 -8.87
C ALA A 199 8.21 1.01 -8.27
N LEU A 200 8.37 -0.25 -7.86
CA LEU A 200 7.25 -1.01 -7.30
C LEU A 200 7.11 -0.67 -5.81
N GLY A 201 6.18 0.24 -5.49
CA GLY A 201 5.98 0.72 -4.12
C GLY A 201 7.09 1.63 -3.58
N TRP A 202 7.92 2.22 -4.45
CA TRP A 202 8.93 3.22 -4.07
C TRP A 202 8.88 4.44 -4.99
N HIS A 203 8.98 5.63 -4.40
CA HIS A 203 9.39 6.83 -5.11
C HIS A 203 10.91 6.93 -5.07
N ILE A 204 11.53 7.23 -6.20
CA ILE A 204 12.98 7.44 -6.30
C ILE A 204 13.19 8.93 -6.52
N ILE A 205 13.69 9.60 -5.50
CA ILE A 205 13.90 11.05 -5.49
C ILE A 205 15.38 11.32 -5.73
N LYS A 206 15.69 12.17 -6.71
CA LYS A 206 17.04 12.67 -6.94
C LYS A 206 17.31 13.87 -6.02
N SER A 207 18.30 13.73 -5.14
CA SER A 207 18.78 14.83 -4.29
C SER A 207 19.39 15.95 -5.13
N GLU A 208 19.74 17.07 -4.49
CA GLU A 208 20.45 18.17 -5.17
C GLU A 208 21.79 17.72 -5.79
N ASP A 209 22.52 16.85 -5.09
CA ASP A 209 23.76 16.23 -5.60
C ASP A 209 23.53 15.04 -6.56
N ASN A 210 22.31 14.87 -7.11
CA ASN A 210 21.91 13.76 -7.98
C ASN A 210 22.03 12.35 -7.36
N LYS A 211 21.96 12.22 -6.04
CA LYS A 211 21.86 10.90 -5.38
C LYS A 211 20.44 10.39 -5.45
N GLU A 212 20.27 9.10 -5.74
CA GLU A 212 18.97 8.44 -5.74
C GLU A 212 18.59 8.00 -4.33
N LEU A 213 17.45 8.51 -3.86
CA LEU A 213 16.88 8.18 -2.56
C LEU A 213 15.55 7.47 -2.75
N TYR A 214 15.44 6.25 -2.25
CA TYR A 214 14.20 5.47 -2.27
C TYR A 214 13.35 5.89 -1.09
N TRP A 215 12.16 6.40 -1.35
CA TRP A 215 11.30 7.01 -0.37
C TRP A 215 9.89 6.45 -0.42
N HIS A 216 9.31 6.26 0.77
CA HIS A 216 7.89 6.04 0.94
C HIS A 216 7.45 6.63 2.28
N ASN A 217 6.26 7.24 2.33
CA ASN A 217 5.66 7.74 3.56
C ASN A 217 4.40 6.95 3.94
N GLY A 218 3.95 7.15 5.17
CA GLY A 218 2.71 6.60 5.68
C GLY A 218 1.91 7.66 6.40
N ALA A 219 0.59 7.60 6.24
CA ALA A 219 -0.35 8.39 7.02
C ALA A 219 -1.63 7.59 7.25
N THR A 220 -1.91 7.27 8.51
CA THR A 220 -3.15 6.62 8.96
C THR A 220 -3.67 7.35 10.20
N GLY A 221 -4.72 6.85 10.85
CA GLY A 221 -5.38 7.52 11.99
C GLY A 221 -4.45 7.94 13.12
N GLY A 222 -3.92 9.16 13.04
CA GLY A 222 -3.10 9.80 14.06
C GLY A 222 -1.61 9.49 13.99
N TYR A 223 -1.16 8.85 12.91
CA TYR A 223 0.25 8.50 12.71
C TYR A 223 0.76 9.01 11.37
N SER A 224 2.01 9.45 11.38
CA SER A 224 2.80 9.70 10.18
C SER A 224 4.14 8.98 10.29
N SER A 225 4.61 8.47 9.16
CA SER A 225 5.92 7.81 9.05
C SER A 225 6.57 8.14 7.72
N SER A 226 7.89 7.96 7.65
CA SER A 226 8.67 8.15 6.43
C SER A 226 9.88 7.25 6.46
N MET A 227 10.12 6.53 5.37
CA MET A 227 11.34 5.75 5.15
C MET A 227 12.08 6.32 3.95
N VAL A 228 13.38 6.56 4.11
CA VAL A 228 14.30 6.98 3.05
C VAL A 228 15.49 6.04 3.05
N LEU A 229 15.83 5.46 1.90
CA LEU A 229 16.98 4.56 1.73
C LEU A 229 17.93 5.09 0.65
N ASP A 230 19.22 5.16 0.99
CA ASP A 230 20.32 5.28 0.05
C ASP A 230 20.94 3.89 -0.14
N ILE A 231 20.56 3.24 -1.23
CA ILE A 231 20.97 1.86 -1.54
C ILE A 231 22.48 1.77 -1.80
N ALA A 232 23.06 2.79 -2.43
CA ALA A 232 24.48 2.80 -2.81
C ALA A 232 25.38 2.85 -1.57
N HIS A 233 25.00 3.63 -0.57
CA HIS A 233 25.77 3.78 0.67
C HIS A 233 25.26 2.90 1.82
N LYS A 234 24.21 2.11 1.59
CA LYS A 234 23.57 1.23 2.60
C LYS A 234 23.17 1.99 3.86
N CYS A 235 22.58 3.17 3.66
CA CYS A 235 22.14 4.07 4.71
C CYS A 235 20.62 4.27 4.60
N GLY A 236 19.96 4.46 5.74
CA GLY A 236 18.52 4.72 5.76
C GLY A 236 18.08 5.53 6.97
N LEU A 237 16.97 6.25 6.80
CA LEU A 237 16.23 6.96 7.83
C LEU A 237 14.81 6.41 7.85
N TYR A 238 14.28 6.11 9.04
CA TYR A 238 13.00 5.46 9.24
C TYR A 238 12.35 5.89 10.56
#